data_AF-A0A8T5LAZ2-F1
#
_entry.id   AF-A0A8T5LAZ2-F1
#
_cell.length_a   1.000
_cell.length_b   1.000
_cell.length_c   1.000
_cell.angle_alpha   90.00
_cell.angle_beta   90.00
_cell.angle_gamma   90.00
#
_symmetry.space_group_name_H-M   'P 1'
#
loop_
_entity.id
_entity.type
_entity.pdbx_description
1 polymer ?
#
loop_
_entity_poly.entity_id
_entity_poly.type
_entity_poly.pdbx_seq_one_letter_code
_entity_poly.pdbx_strand_id
1 'polypeptide(L)'
;MDRICFISKKVGKNFFNEVKESEKIGSWKRLGEILGTSRSMVKKYGCGGLSIPENRFRIMIEIIPKDKRKNYLSLIKKKKSNWGQVIGGKEAYKINKKGFERGRKIGAKVKSNNPKYKFDINLKISEDLCEFIGAIIGDGFTNRYGNLYQTQITGDKDLDFAYYHKRLKPICERLFNIIPKISERRGALRLNIYSKRLFEMLTQRFKIPARKKCYTVTIPKEIINSKKHLISAVLRGMFDTDGEIVFDKRKRYNKPYVRIQYSSISKELTNQVSTILSRLSIKHSTHKPNKRKSHVVTINGRENCKKFVENIGFSNPRHSKKIDGLWVMGANPIRGLKSQ
;
A
#
# COMPACT_ATOMS: atom_id res chain seq x y z
N MET A 1 -20.44 16.76 -11.85
CA MET A 1 -21.37 16.06 -12.78
C MET A 1 -20.59 15.53 -13.97
N ASP A 2 -20.74 14.24 -14.25
CA ASP A 2 -20.09 13.62 -15.39
C ASP A 2 -20.56 14.19 -16.73
N ARG A 3 -19.79 13.91 -17.78
CA ARG A 3 -19.99 14.44 -19.12
C ARG A 3 -20.22 13.30 -20.10
N ILE A 4 -21.20 13.48 -20.98
CA ILE A 4 -21.55 12.55 -22.04
C ILE A 4 -20.93 13.02 -23.36
N CYS A 5 -20.35 12.07 -24.10
CA CYS A 5 -19.91 12.25 -25.47
C CYS A 5 -20.50 11.12 -26.32
N PHE A 6 -20.99 11.43 -27.52
CA PHE A 6 -21.33 10.39 -28.47
C PHE A 6 -20.07 9.74 -29.04
N ILE A 7 -20.19 8.47 -29.46
CA ILE A 7 -19.08 7.73 -30.07
C ILE A 7 -18.59 8.36 -31.38
N SER A 8 -19.45 9.12 -32.07
CA SER A 8 -19.10 9.88 -33.28
C SER A 8 -19.94 11.16 -33.40
N LYS A 9 -19.43 12.15 -34.15
CA LYS A 9 -20.16 13.40 -34.44
C LYS A 9 -21.48 13.14 -35.20
N LYS A 10 -21.50 12.13 -36.07
CA LYS A 10 -22.71 11.73 -36.84
C LYS A 10 -23.82 11.27 -35.90
N VAL A 11 -23.50 10.40 -34.92
CA VAL A 11 -24.47 9.93 -33.92
C VAL A 11 -25.01 11.11 -33.10
N GLY A 12 -24.13 12.00 -32.65
CA GLY A 12 -24.55 13.19 -31.89
C GLY A 12 -25.47 14.10 -32.70
N LYS A 13 -25.16 14.35 -33.98
CA LYS A 13 -26.01 15.14 -34.87
C LYS A 13 -27.39 14.50 -35.05
N ASN A 14 -27.44 13.19 -35.28
CA ASN A 14 -28.69 12.45 -35.41
C ASN A 14 -29.54 12.54 -34.13
N PHE A 15 -28.92 12.32 -32.96
CA PHE A 15 -29.62 12.46 -31.68
C PHE A 15 -30.23 13.85 -31.51
N PHE A 16 -29.44 14.91 -31.76
CA PHE A 16 -29.92 16.28 -31.60
C PHE A 16 -31.02 16.63 -32.60
N ASN A 17 -30.94 16.14 -33.84
CA ASN A 17 -32.00 16.31 -34.83
C ASN A 17 -33.29 15.65 -34.36
N GLU A 18 -33.26 14.40 -33.88
CA GLU A 18 -34.44 13.73 -33.35
C GLU A 18 -35.03 14.46 -32.13
N VAL A 19 -34.20 14.96 -31.22
CA VAL A 19 -34.68 15.78 -30.09
C VAL A 19 -35.38 17.04 -30.59
N LYS A 20 -34.85 17.70 -31.62
CA LYS A 20 -35.42 18.92 -32.20
C LYS A 20 -36.74 18.65 -32.93
N GLU A 21 -36.80 17.57 -33.70
CA GLU A 21 -37.96 17.16 -34.50
C GLU A 21 -39.14 16.67 -33.64
N SER A 22 -38.90 16.37 -32.36
CA SER A 22 -40.00 16.09 -31.43
C SER A 22 -40.97 17.28 -31.32
N GLU A 23 -42.27 16.99 -31.31
CA GLU A 23 -43.35 17.97 -31.16
C GLU A 23 -43.20 18.83 -29.89
N LYS A 24 -42.53 18.29 -28.87
CA LYS A 24 -42.26 18.96 -27.59
C LYS A 24 -41.25 20.10 -27.70
N ILE A 25 -40.40 20.14 -28.73
CA ILE A 25 -39.27 21.07 -28.84
C ILE A 25 -39.40 22.03 -30.02
N GLY A 26 -39.45 21.55 -31.26
CA GLY A 26 -39.58 22.36 -32.49
C GLY A 26 -38.42 23.33 -32.81
N SER A 27 -37.65 23.82 -31.83
CA SER A 27 -36.55 24.78 -32.04
C SER A 27 -35.38 24.62 -31.07
N TRP A 28 -34.18 25.00 -31.53
CA TRP A 28 -32.97 25.03 -30.69
C TRP A 28 -33.03 26.05 -29.54
N LYS A 29 -33.85 27.10 -29.68
CA LYS A 29 -34.02 28.12 -28.64
C LYS A 29 -34.80 27.52 -27.46
N ARG A 30 -35.95 26.90 -27.74
CA ARG A 30 -36.79 26.19 -26.76
C ARG A 30 -36.04 25.04 -26.07
N LEU A 31 -35.26 24.26 -26.81
CA LEU A 31 -34.40 23.24 -26.19
C LEU A 31 -33.37 23.86 -25.23
N GLY A 32 -32.83 25.04 -25.55
CA GLY A 32 -31.94 25.76 -24.66
C GLY A 32 -32.62 26.16 -23.35
N GLU A 33 -33.82 26.72 -23.43
CA GLU A 33 -34.65 27.13 -22.28
C GLU A 33 -34.92 25.93 -21.34
N ILE A 34 -35.36 24.80 -21.90
CA ILE A 34 -35.60 23.56 -21.12
C ILE A 34 -34.33 23.05 -20.43
N LEU A 35 -33.17 23.18 -21.06
CA LEU A 35 -31.88 22.72 -20.52
C LEU A 35 -31.20 23.75 -19.61
N GLY A 36 -31.82 24.92 -19.41
CA GLY A 36 -31.23 26.05 -18.67
C GLY A 36 -29.90 26.51 -19.29
N THR A 37 -29.85 26.66 -20.62
CA THR A 37 -28.63 27.00 -21.36
C THR A 37 -28.92 27.78 -22.64
N SER A 38 -27.92 28.47 -23.18
CA SER A 38 -28.09 29.24 -24.43
C SER A 38 -28.23 28.33 -25.67
N ARG A 39 -28.95 28.83 -26.70
CA ARG A 39 -29.04 28.21 -28.05
C ARG A 39 -27.67 27.86 -28.63
N SER A 40 -26.68 28.75 -28.46
CA SER A 40 -25.31 28.51 -28.96
C SER A 40 -24.68 27.29 -28.27
N MET A 41 -24.90 27.13 -26.97
CA MET A 41 -24.42 25.97 -26.23
C MET A 41 -25.05 24.66 -26.72
N VAL A 42 -26.37 24.66 -26.98
CA VAL A 42 -27.09 23.51 -27.54
C VAL A 42 -26.51 23.12 -28.91
N LYS A 43 -26.26 24.09 -29.78
CA LYS A 43 -25.59 23.84 -31.07
C LYS A 43 -24.20 23.25 -30.90
N LYS A 44 -23.40 23.77 -29.96
CA LYS A 44 -22.05 23.25 -29.65
C LYS A 44 -22.08 21.81 -29.14
N TYR A 45 -23.13 21.42 -28.41
CA TYR A 45 -23.34 20.02 -28.04
C TYR A 45 -23.66 19.16 -29.27
N GLY A 46 -24.61 19.58 -30.11
CA GLY A 46 -25.05 18.82 -31.28
C GLY A 46 -23.98 18.63 -32.36
N CYS A 47 -23.10 19.63 -32.57
CA CYS A 47 -21.98 19.50 -33.50
C CYS A 47 -20.78 18.71 -32.94
N GLY A 48 -20.87 18.26 -31.68
CA GLY A 48 -19.78 17.56 -30.99
C GLY A 48 -18.61 18.46 -30.59
N GLY A 49 -18.78 19.79 -30.63
CA GLY A 49 -17.77 20.75 -30.16
C GLY A 49 -17.61 20.76 -28.65
N LEU A 50 -18.65 20.39 -27.90
CA LEU A 50 -18.62 20.29 -26.44
C LEU A 50 -19.27 18.99 -25.96
N SER A 51 -18.72 18.42 -24.88
CA SER A 51 -19.36 17.33 -24.14
C SER A 51 -20.61 17.83 -23.39
N ILE A 52 -21.56 16.94 -23.10
CA ILE A 52 -22.88 17.29 -22.54
C ILE A 52 -22.90 16.96 -21.05
N PRO A 53 -23.33 17.86 -20.15
CA PRO A 53 -23.61 17.48 -18.76
C PRO A 53 -24.59 16.30 -18.67
N GLU A 54 -24.32 15.31 -17.82
CA GLU A 54 -25.17 14.11 -17.71
C GLU A 54 -26.64 14.43 -17.41
N ASN A 55 -26.91 15.39 -16.52
CA ASN A 55 -28.27 15.83 -16.21
C ASN A 55 -29.00 16.39 -17.44
N ARG A 56 -28.32 17.20 -18.27
CA ARG A 56 -28.89 17.72 -19.52
C ARG A 56 -29.14 16.62 -20.54
N PHE A 57 -28.25 15.63 -20.61
CA PHE A 57 -28.45 14.46 -21.46
C PHE A 57 -29.68 13.63 -21.02
N ARG A 58 -29.90 13.47 -19.71
CA ARG A 58 -31.09 12.79 -19.16
C ARG A 58 -32.41 13.46 -19.57
N ILE A 59 -32.45 14.79 -19.53
CA ILE A 59 -33.61 15.56 -20.02
C ILE A 59 -33.82 15.31 -21.53
N MET A 60 -32.74 15.34 -22.33
CA MET A 60 -32.84 15.13 -23.77
C MET A 60 -33.26 13.72 -24.17
N ILE A 61 -32.75 12.67 -23.50
CA ILE A 61 -33.12 11.28 -23.83
C ILE A 61 -34.58 10.97 -23.47
N GLU A 62 -35.16 11.69 -22.51
CA GLU A 62 -36.58 11.56 -22.15
C GLU A 62 -37.54 12.17 -23.18
N ILE A 63 -37.04 13.06 -24.04
CA ILE A 63 -37.78 13.63 -25.16
C ILE A 63 -37.90 12.63 -26.32
N ILE A 64 -36.92 11.74 -26.48
CA ILE A 64 -36.86 10.73 -27.55
C ILE A 64 -37.88 9.59 -27.28
N PRO A 65 -38.52 9.02 -28.33
CA PRO A 65 -39.37 7.83 -28.23
C PRO A 65 -38.69 6.64 -27.53
N LYS A 66 -39.44 5.87 -26.72
CA LYS A 66 -38.90 4.84 -25.82
C LYS A 66 -38.11 3.74 -26.56
N ASP A 67 -38.59 3.34 -27.73
CA ASP A 67 -37.98 2.35 -28.63
C ASP A 67 -36.57 2.74 -29.10
N LYS A 68 -36.31 4.04 -29.28
CA LYS A 68 -35.01 4.55 -29.75
C LYS A 68 -34.01 4.83 -28.63
N ARG A 69 -34.46 4.99 -27.37
CA ARG A 69 -33.56 5.38 -26.25
C ARG A 69 -32.44 4.39 -26.02
N LYS A 70 -32.74 3.08 -26.08
CA LYS A 70 -31.77 2.00 -25.83
C LYS A 70 -30.61 2.07 -26.83
N ASN A 71 -30.89 2.42 -28.09
CA ASN A 71 -29.88 2.60 -29.11
C ASN A 71 -28.94 3.77 -28.79
N TYR A 72 -29.47 4.95 -28.44
CA TYR A 72 -28.59 6.08 -28.11
C TYR A 72 -27.78 5.88 -26.83
N LEU A 73 -28.31 5.15 -25.85
CA LEU A 73 -27.59 4.82 -24.62
C LEU A 73 -26.39 3.89 -24.86
N SER A 74 -26.42 3.03 -25.88
CA SER A 74 -25.27 2.19 -26.25
C SER A 74 -24.19 2.95 -27.03
N LEU A 75 -24.53 4.13 -27.59
CA LEU A 75 -23.66 4.93 -28.45
C LEU A 75 -23.05 6.16 -27.75
N ILE A 76 -22.96 6.12 -26.42
CA ILE A 76 -22.34 7.18 -25.61
C ILE A 76 -21.15 6.70 -24.78
N LYS A 77 -20.23 7.62 -24.48
CA LYS A 77 -19.12 7.47 -23.55
C LYS A 77 -19.27 8.48 -22.42
N LYS A 78 -19.06 8.01 -21.19
CA LYS A 78 -19.08 8.85 -19.97
C LYS A 78 -17.67 9.31 -19.62
N LYS A 79 -17.50 10.59 -19.31
CA LYS A 79 -16.26 11.21 -18.83
C LYS A 79 -16.49 11.77 -17.43
N LYS A 80 -15.51 11.63 -16.54
CA LYS A 80 -15.57 12.21 -15.20
C LYS A 80 -15.73 13.73 -15.25
N SER A 81 -16.43 14.28 -14.27
CA SER A 81 -16.74 15.71 -14.18
C SER A 81 -15.54 16.66 -14.30
N ASN A 82 -14.37 16.26 -13.78
CA ASN A 82 -13.14 17.05 -13.79
C ASN A 82 -12.27 16.83 -15.04
N TRP A 83 -12.71 16.02 -16.01
CA TRP A 83 -11.88 15.64 -17.16
C TRP A 83 -11.33 16.86 -17.93
N GLY A 84 -12.18 17.86 -18.20
CA GLY A 84 -11.78 19.07 -18.90
C GLY A 84 -10.76 19.91 -18.12
N GLN A 85 -10.92 20.02 -16.80
CA GLN A 85 -9.97 20.71 -15.92
C GLN A 85 -8.62 19.97 -15.88
N VAL A 86 -8.62 18.64 -15.86
CA VAL A 86 -7.38 17.84 -15.87
C VAL A 86 -6.62 18.01 -17.19
N ILE A 87 -7.31 17.96 -18.33
CA ILE A 87 -6.68 18.16 -19.64
C ILE A 87 -6.17 19.60 -19.78
N GLY A 88 -7.02 20.58 -19.50
CA GLY A 88 -6.64 22.00 -19.56
C GLY A 88 -5.48 22.33 -18.61
N GLY A 89 -5.49 21.80 -17.39
CA GLY A 89 -4.39 21.98 -16.44
C GLY A 89 -3.08 21.33 -16.90
N LYS A 90 -3.14 20.16 -17.55
CA LYS A 90 -1.94 19.52 -18.14
C LYS A 90 -1.36 20.36 -19.27
N GLU A 91 -2.20 20.87 -20.18
CA GLU A 91 -1.74 21.72 -21.28
C GLU A 91 -1.21 23.07 -20.78
N ALA A 92 -1.91 23.72 -19.85
CA ALA A 92 -1.45 24.95 -19.23
C ALA A 92 -0.08 24.78 -18.52
N TYR A 93 0.12 23.65 -17.84
CA TYR A 93 1.41 23.32 -17.22
C TYR A 93 2.52 23.09 -18.25
N LYS A 94 2.24 22.42 -19.37
CA LYS A 94 3.22 22.23 -20.46
C LYS A 94 3.68 23.56 -21.03
N ILE A 95 2.73 24.46 -21.34
CA ILE A 95 3.01 25.79 -21.91
C ILE A 95 3.82 26.63 -20.90
N ASN A 96 3.42 26.65 -19.63
CA ASN A 96 3.98 27.56 -18.62
C ASN A 96 4.91 26.88 -17.61
N LYS A 97 5.58 25.79 -18.01
CA LYS A 97 6.33 24.90 -17.10
C LYS A 97 7.28 25.67 -16.18
N LYS A 98 8.09 26.59 -16.73
CA LYS A 98 9.07 27.37 -15.96
C LYS A 98 8.40 28.22 -14.87
N GLY A 99 7.28 28.88 -15.17
CA GLY A 99 6.52 29.70 -14.21
C GLY A 99 5.93 28.86 -13.08
N PHE A 100 5.30 27.72 -13.43
CA PHE A 100 4.76 26.79 -12.44
C PHE A 100 5.85 26.22 -11.51
N GLU A 101 7.01 25.84 -12.05
CA GLU A 101 8.12 25.34 -11.25
C GLU A 101 8.70 26.44 -10.34
N ARG A 102 8.82 27.68 -10.81
CA ARG A 102 9.25 28.82 -9.99
C ARG A 102 8.28 29.08 -8.84
N GLY A 103 6.98 29.14 -9.13
CA GLY A 103 5.93 29.31 -8.12
C GLY A 103 5.92 28.18 -7.08
N ARG A 104 6.10 26.93 -7.50
CA ARG A 104 6.24 25.78 -6.59
C ARG A 104 7.47 25.89 -5.68
N LYS A 105 8.62 26.32 -6.22
CA LYS A 105 9.83 26.53 -5.42
C LYS A 105 9.61 27.61 -4.36
N ILE A 106 8.96 28.72 -4.72
CA ILE A 106 8.62 29.80 -3.78
C ILE A 106 7.66 29.28 -2.71
N GLY A 107 6.54 28.66 -3.10
CA GLY A 107 5.58 28.10 -2.14
C GLY A 107 6.16 27.01 -1.24
N ALA A 108 7.12 26.23 -1.73
CA ALA A 108 7.85 25.25 -0.93
C ALA A 108 8.82 25.88 0.06
N LYS A 109 9.46 27.01 -0.29
CA LYS A 109 10.27 27.82 0.65
C LYS A 109 9.40 28.49 1.71
N VAL A 110 8.26 29.07 1.33
CA VAL A 110 7.32 29.73 2.26
C VAL A 110 6.70 28.73 3.26
N LYS A 111 6.53 27.46 2.87
CA LYS A 111 6.10 26.38 3.79
C LYS A 111 7.16 25.93 4.80
N SER A 112 8.38 26.49 4.80
CA SER A 112 9.47 25.99 5.66
C SER A 112 9.38 26.52 7.09
N ASN A 113 8.84 25.69 7.98
CA ASN A 113 9.53 25.17 9.18
C ASN A 113 8.60 24.31 10.04
N ASN A 114 7.28 24.40 9.84
CA ASN A 114 6.34 23.55 10.55
C ASN A 114 6.10 22.22 9.81
N PRO A 115 6.52 21.07 10.36
CA PRO A 115 6.22 19.78 9.75
C PRO A 115 4.72 19.54 9.74
N LYS A 116 4.21 18.92 8.65
CA LYS A 116 2.78 18.60 8.48
C LYS A 116 2.23 17.78 9.65
N TYR A 117 3.01 16.80 10.10
CA TYR A 117 2.71 15.96 11.25
C TYR A 117 3.64 16.33 12.38
N LYS A 118 3.08 16.64 13.55
CA LYS A 118 3.81 16.98 14.76
C LYS A 118 3.67 15.82 15.74
N PHE A 119 4.76 15.11 15.96
CA PHE A 119 4.92 14.14 17.03
C PHE A 119 6.36 14.21 17.53
N ASP A 120 6.60 13.77 18.76
CA ASP A 120 7.93 13.75 19.35
C ASP A 120 8.80 12.66 18.70
N ILE A 121 9.99 13.00 18.22
CA ILE A 121 10.92 11.99 17.70
C ILE A 121 11.48 11.09 18.81
N ASN A 122 11.36 11.54 20.08
CA ASN A 122 11.80 10.84 21.28
C ASN A 122 10.68 10.08 22.00
N LEU A 123 9.58 9.74 21.28
CA LEU A 123 8.52 8.85 21.78
C LEU A 123 9.09 7.68 22.59
N LYS A 124 8.52 7.43 23.78
CA LYS A 124 8.94 6.30 24.62
C LYS A 124 8.85 5.00 23.81
N ILE A 125 9.88 4.17 23.91
CA ILE A 125 9.88 2.83 23.31
C ILE A 125 8.70 2.01 23.86
N SER A 126 7.96 1.42 22.94
CA SER A 126 6.76 0.60 23.16
C SER A 126 6.80 -0.60 22.21
N GLU A 127 6.01 -1.64 22.48
CA GLU A 127 5.95 -2.82 21.62
C GLU A 127 5.56 -2.47 20.18
N ASP A 128 4.56 -1.60 20.01
CA ASP A 128 4.13 -1.11 18.70
C ASP A 128 5.26 -0.38 17.95
N LEU A 129 6.05 0.46 18.65
CA LEU A 129 7.19 1.14 18.05
C LEU A 129 8.29 0.14 17.68
N CYS A 130 8.60 -0.82 18.56
CA CYS A 130 9.59 -1.86 18.31
C CYS A 130 9.20 -2.75 17.12
N GLU A 131 7.94 -3.19 17.04
CA GLU A 131 7.41 -3.99 15.92
C GLU A 131 7.47 -3.20 14.61
N PHE A 132 7.07 -1.91 14.63
CA PHE A 132 7.20 -1.03 13.48
C PHE A 132 8.66 -0.87 13.02
N ILE A 133 9.60 -0.68 13.96
CA ILE A 133 11.04 -0.61 13.65
C ILE A 133 11.53 -1.94 13.07
N GLY A 134 11.07 -3.08 13.60
CA GLY A 134 11.39 -4.40 13.06
C GLY A 134 10.95 -4.57 11.61
N ALA A 135 9.71 -4.19 11.31
CA ALA A 135 9.19 -4.18 9.94
C ALA A 135 9.97 -3.21 9.03
N ILE A 136 10.42 -2.07 9.56
CA ILE A 136 11.28 -1.14 8.84
C ILE A 136 12.66 -1.74 8.56
N ILE A 137 13.22 -2.52 9.50
CA ILE A 137 14.53 -3.17 9.36
C ILE A 137 14.49 -4.25 8.27
N GLY A 138 13.39 -5.00 8.12
CA GLY A 138 13.26 -5.98 7.05
C GLY A 138 12.86 -5.36 5.71
N ASP A 139 11.59 -5.00 5.55
CA ASP A 139 11.03 -4.53 4.27
C ASP A 139 10.93 -3.01 4.11
N GLY A 140 11.32 -2.25 5.14
CA GLY A 140 11.25 -0.79 5.13
C GLY A 140 12.31 -0.09 4.28
N PHE A 141 11.97 1.10 3.81
CA PHE A 141 12.85 2.03 3.14
C PHE A 141 12.52 3.44 3.61
N THR A 142 13.55 4.27 3.85
CA THR A 142 13.35 5.68 4.16
C THR A 142 14.31 6.55 3.35
N ASN A 143 13.83 7.66 2.80
CA ASN A 143 14.64 8.56 1.99
C ASN A 143 14.04 9.97 1.91
N ARG A 144 14.89 10.92 1.53
CA ARG A 144 14.53 12.31 1.24
C ARG A 144 14.73 12.62 -0.24
N TYR A 145 13.70 13.17 -0.87
CA TYR A 145 13.70 13.64 -2.25
C TYR A 145 13.35 15.13 -2.27
N GLY A 146 14.36 16.00 -2.21
CA GLY A 146 14.16 17.45 -2.03
C GLY A 146 13.46 17.74 -0.69
N ASN A 147 12.20 18.20 -0.75
CA ASN A 147 11.38 18.47 0.43
C ASN A 147 10.40 17.33 0.77
N LEU A 148 10.42 16.23 0.02
CA LEU A 148 9.61 15.05 0.28
C LEU A 148 10.40 14.06 1.14
N TYR A 149 9.87 13.73 2.32
CA TYR A 149 10.42 12.72 3.22
C TYR A 149 9.51 11.51 3.15
N GLN A 150 10.00 10.40 2.61
CA GLN A 150 9.22 9.20 2.36
C GLN A 150 9.77 8.04 3.17
N THR A 151 8.88 7.38 3.91
CA THR A 151 9.10 6.06 4.49
C THR A 151 8.10 5.09 3.84
N GLN A 152 8.58 3.92 3.42
CA GLN A 152 7.78 2.90 2.75
C GLN A 152 8.08 1.53 3.34
N ILE A 153 7.07 0.67 3.48
CA ILE A 153 7.24 -0.78 3.74
C ILE A 153 6.56 -1.51 2.58
N THR A 154 7.25 -2.51 2.00
CA THR A 154 6.76 -3.25 0.82
C THR A 154 6.60 -4.72 1.13
N GLY A 155 5.46 -5.31 0.78
CA GLY A 155 5.15 -6.71 1.06
C GLY A 155 4.38 -7.35 -0.08
N ASP A 156 4.11 -8.64 0.03
CA ASP A 156 3.28 -9.39 -0.91
C ASP A 156 1.82 -8.94 -0.82
N LYS A 157 1.14 -8.79 -1.97
CA LYS A 157 -0.22 -8.24 -1.97
C LYS A 157 -1.26 -9.12 -1.29
N ASP A 158 -1.09 -10.43 -1.34
CA ASP A 158 -2.09 -11.37 -0.87
C ASP A 158 -1.72 -11.88 0.52
N LEU A 159 -0.45 -12.25 0.71
CA LEU A 159 0.03 -12.84 1.95
C LEU A 159 0.09 -11.82 3.09
N ASP A 160 0.47 -10.57 2.79
CA ASP A 160 0.74 -9.55 3.82
C ASP A 160 -0.42 -8.54 3.97
N PHE A 161 -1.51 -8.68 3.19
CA PHE A 161 -2.66 -7.77 3.22
C PHE A 161 -3.18 -7.50 4.63
N ALA A 162 -3.44 -8.57 5.38
CA ALA A 162 -3.99 -8.47 6.72
C ALA A 162 -3.00 -7.80 7.69
N TYR A 163 -1.71 -8.09 7.59
CA TYR A 163 -0.68 -7.45 8.41
C TYR A 163 -0.62 -5.94 8.15
N TYR A 164 -0.66 -5.54 6.89
CA TYR A 164 -0.57 -4.13 6.50
C TYR A 164 -1.81 -3.33 6.95
N HIS A 165 -3.01 -3.87 6.71
CA HIS A 165 -4.26 -3.18 6.98
C HIS A 165 -4.69 -3.26 8.45
N LYS A 166 -4.47 -4.38 9.13
CA LYS A 166 -4.97 -4.63 10.50
C LYS A 166 -3.92 -4.43 11.59
N ARG A 167 -2.62 -4.41 11.25
CA ARG A 167 -1.54 -4.22 12.23
C ARG A 167 -0.72 -2.95 11.97
N LEU A 168 0.01 -2.87 10.85
CA LEU A 168 0.93 -1.76 10.58
C LEU A 168 0.21 -0.41 10.44
N LYS A 169 -0.92 -0.36 9.74
CA LYS A 169 -1.70 0.88 9.60
C LYS A 169 -2.19 1.42 10.96
N PRO A 170 -2.87 0.63 11.81
CA PRO A 170 -3.24 1.09 13.15
C PRO A 170 -2.05 1.50 14.03
N ILE A 171 -0.91 0.80 13.94
CA ILE A 171 0.31 1.19 14.65
C ILE A 171 0.77 2.60 14.22
N CYS A 172 0.80 2.89 12.91
CA CYS A 172 1.19 4.21 12.41
C CYS A 172 0.23 5.32 12.87
N GLU A 173 -1.07 5.03 12.92
CA GLU A 173 -2.10 5.95 13.40
C GLU A 173 -1.90 6.26 14.89
N ARG A 174 -1.69 5.24 15.72
CA ARG A 174 -1.45 5.41 17.17
C ARG A 174 -0.14 6.14 17.49
N LEU A 175 0.96 5.73 16.85
CA LEU A 175 2.30 6.25 17.19
C LEU A 175 2.53 7.66 16.64
N PHE A 176 2.06 7.93 15.42
CA PHE A 176 2.47 9.13 14.68
C PHE A 176 1.30 10.08 14.39
N ASN A 177 0.07 9.66 14.68
CA ASN A 177 -1.14 10.33 14.19
C ASN A 177 -1.12 10.49 12.66
N ILE A 178 -0.65 9.44 11.96
CA ILE A 178 -0.56 9.41 10.50
C ILE A 178 -1.29 8.18 9.98
N ILE A 179 -2.30 8.43 9.14
CA ILE A 179 -2.92 7.38 8.32
C ILE A 179 -2.01 7.13 7.11
N PRO A 180 -1.31 5.97 7.03
CA PRO A 180 -0.45 5.68 5.88
C PRO A 180 -1.27 5.42 4.61
N LYS A 181 -0.69 5.75 3.47
CA LYS A 181 -1.26 5.42 2.16
C LYS A 181 -0.81 4.03 1.73
N ILE A 182 -1.74 3.08 1.70
CA ILE A 182 -1.51 1.74 1.15
C ILE A 182 -1.91 1.73 -0.32
N SER A 183 -1.05 1.19 -1.18
CA SER A 183 -1.30 1.04 -2.61
C SER A 183 -0.71 -0.25 -3.14
N GLU A 184 -1.38 -0.87 -4.10
CA GLU A 184 -0.89 -2.05 -4.80
C GLU A 184 -0.17 -1.67 -6.09
N ARG A 185 0.96 -2.33 -6.37
CA ARG A 185 1.68 -2.18 -7.62
C ARG A 185 2.48 -3.42 -7.96
N ARG A 186 2.18 -4.05 -9.11
CA ARG A 186 2.90 -5.23 -9.64
C ARG A 186 2.98 -6.38 -8.63
N GLY A 187 1.87 -6.75 -8.01
CA GLY A 187 1.85 -7.85 -7.03
C GLY A 187 2.33 -7.48 -5.63
N ALA A 188 2.79 -6.25 -5.40
CA ALA A 188 3.28 -5.81 -4.10
C ALA A 188 2.35 -4.77 -3.46
N LEU A 189 2.13 -4.89 -2.15
CA LEU A 189 1.56 -3.85 -1.30
C LEU A 189 2.65 -2.87 -0.87
N ARG A 190 2.33 -1.58 -0.90
CA ARG A 190 3.22 -0.51 -0.46
C ARG A 190 2.52 0.39 0.53
N LEU A 191 2.94 0.34 1.78
CA LEU A 191 2.53 1.27 2.83
C LEU A 191 3.45 2.48 2.79
N ASN A 192 2.91 3.67 2.47
CA ASN A 192 3.66 4.91 2.33
C ASN A 192 3.31 5.92 3.42
N ILE A 193 4.34 6.49 4.04
CA ILE A 193 4.25 7.57 5.01
C ILE A 193 5.11 8.74 4.51
N TYR A 194 4.54 9.93 4.47
CA TYR A 194 5.24 11.15 4.06
C TYR A 194 5.40 12.09 5.26
N SER A 195 6.49 11.94 6.01
CA SER A 195 6.72 12.70 7.24
C SER A 195 8.20 12.98 7.48
N LYS A 196 8.53 14.26 7.65
CA LYS A 196 9.87 14.70 8.05
C LYS A 196 10.23 14.16 9.44
N ARG A 197 9.30 14.23 10.40
CA ARG A 197 9.52 13.74 11.77
C ARG A 197 9.80 12.24 11.82
N LEU A 198 9.09 11.44 11.03
CA LEU A 198 9.36 10.01 10.95
C LEU A 198 10.73 9.73 10.35
N PHE A 199 11.09 10.42 9.27
CA PHE A 199 12.42 10.32 8.69
C PHE A 199 13.52 10.69 9.70
N GLU A 200 13.35 11.79 10.44
CA GLU A 200 14.26 12.23 11.49
C GLU A 200 14.36 11.19 12.62
N MET A 201 13.24 10.66 13.11
CA MET A 201 13.24 9.60 14.13
C MET A 201 14.02 8.35 13.67
N LEU A 202 13.76 7.86 12.45
CA LEU A 202 14.44 6.67 11.93
C LEU A 202 15.94 6.89 11.74
N THR A 203 16.33 8.02 11.15
CA THR A 203 17.73 8.27 10.76
C THR A 203 18.58 8.87 11.88
N GLN A 204 18.02 9.76 12.70
CA GLN A 204 18.76 10.50 13.73
C GLN A 204 18.73 9.78 15.08
N ARG A 205 17.58 9.27 15.52
CA ARG A 205 17.47 8.52 16.79
C ARG A 205 17.86 7.07 16.60
N PHE A 206 17.16 6.35 15.72
CA PHE A 206 17.37 4.90 15.55
C PHE A 206 18.54 4.55 14.62
N LYS A 207 19.19 5.54 14.01
CA LYS A 207 20.35 5.38 13.13
C LYS A 207 20.11 4.41 11.95
N ILE A 208 18.86 4.27 11.51
CA ILE A 208 18.51 3.47 10.34
C ILE A 208 18.96 4.24 9.09
N PRO A 209 19.86 3.67 8.26
CA PRO A 209 20.40 4.38 7.10
C PRO A 209 19.30 4.77 6.09
N ALA A 210 19.38 5.99 5.57
CA ALA A 210 18.59 6.38 4.41
C ALA A 210 19.11 5.65 3.15
N ARG A 211 18.21 5.29 2.24
CA ARG A 211 18.52 4.55 1.00
C ARG A 211 18.99 3.11 1.21
N LYS A 212 20.27 2.82 1.00
CA LYS A 212 20.83 1.46 0.96
C LYS A 212 21.11 1.01 2.40
N LYS A 213 20.17 0.27 2.99
CA LYS A 213 20.27 -0.23 4.37
C LYS A 213 20.69 -1.71 4.46
N CYS A 214 20.55 -2.50 3.39
CA CYS A 214 20.61 -3.98 3.47
C CYS A 214 21.92 -4.55 4.03
N TYR A 215 23.03 -3.80 3.93
CA TYR A 215 24.35 -4.25 4.38
C TYR A 215 24.72 -3.75 5.79
N THR A 216 24.11 -2.66 6.25
CA THR A 216 24.57 -1.91 7.43
C THR A 216 23.48 -1.67 8.46
N VAL A 217 22.22 -1.99 8.15
CA VAL A 217 21.13 -1.87 9.12
C VAL A 217 21.39 -2.80 10.30
N THR A 218 21.08 -2.28 11.49
CA THR A 218 21.21 -2.96 12.78
C THR A 218 19.96 -2.68 13.61
N ILE A 219 19.71 -3.51 14.62
CA ILE A 219 18.72 -3.21 15.65
C ILE A 219 19.28 -2.06 16.49
N PRO A 220 18.51 -0.97 16.72
CA PRO A 220 18.99 0.16 17.50
C PRO A 220 19.43 -0.24 18.91
N LYS A 221 20.55 0.32 19.39
CA LYS A 221 21.10 0.02 20.73
C LYS A 221 20.10 0.27 21.86
N GLU A 222 19.30 1.34 21.76
CA GLU A 222 18.23 1.65 22.70
C GLU A 222 17.21 0.51 22.83
N ILE A 223 16.92 -0.20 21.73
CA ILE A 223 16.02 -1.36 21.75
C ILE A 223 16.76 -2.61 22.24
N ILE A 224 18.00 -2.85 21.82
CA ILE A 224 18.81 -4.01 22.27
C ILE A 224 18.99 -4.06 23.80
N ASN A 225 19.09 -2.88 24.43
CA ASN A 225 19.28 -2.73 25.87
C ASN A 225 17.96 -2.60 26.65
N SER A 226 16.82 -2.74 25.98
CA SER A 226 15.51 -2.56 26.58
C SER A 226 14.97 -3.85 27.23
N LYS A 227 13.73 -3.79 27.74
CA LYS A 227 13.07 -4.92 28.39
C LYS A 227 12.79 -6.06 27.39
N LYS A 228 12.75 -7.30 27.89
CA LYS A 228 12.54 -8.53 27.11
C LYS A 228 11.38 -8.43 26.09
N HIS A 229 10.23 -7.89 26.50
CA HIS A 229 9.05 -7.77 25.65
C HIS A 229 9.25 -6.80 24.46
N LEU A 230 9.99 -5.70 24.66
CA LEU A 230 10.32 -4.73 23.60
C LEU A 230 11.30 -5.30 22.59
N ILE A 231 12.33 -6.01 23.06
CA ILE A 231 13.27 -6.74 22.21
C ILE A 231 12.54 -7.83 21.40
N SER A 232 11.58 -8.51 22.04
CA SER A 232 10.76 -9.53 21.37
C SER A 232 9.86 -8.91 20.29
N ALA A 233 9.29 -7.73 20.54
CA ALA A 233 8.48 -7.02 19.56
C ALA A 233 9.28 -6.57 18.32
N VAL A 234 10.54 -6.13 18.46
CA VAL A 234 11.36 -5.81 17.28
C VAL A 234 11.70 -7.06 16.47
N LEU A 235 12.01 -8.19 17.12
CA LEU A 235 12.18 -9.46 16.41
C LEU A 235 10.89 -9.89 15.72
N ARG A 236 9.73 -9.76 16.36
CA ARG A 236 8.43 -10.07 15.75
C ARG A 236 8.27 -9.33 14.43
N GLY A 237 8.47 -8.01 14.42
CA GLY A 237 8.41 -7.21 13.19
C GLY A 237 9.40 -7.63 12.11
N MET A 238 10.63 -8.02 12.48
CA MET A 238 11.65 -8.50 11.53
C MET A 238 11.31 -9.88 10.94
N PHE A 239 10.83 -10.81 11.76
CA PHE A 239 10.43 -12.15 11.31
C PHE A 239 9.09 -12.12 10.55
N ASP A 240 8.21 -11.15 10.84
CA ASP A 240 6.99 -10.95 10.07
C ASP A 240 7.25 -10.53 8.61
N THR A 241 8.39 -9.90 8.35
CA THR A 241 8.83 -9.48 7.00
C THR A 241 9.79 -10.49 6.36
N ASP A 242 11.00 -10.67 6.91
CA ASP A 242 12.06 -11.48 6.30
C ASP A 242 12.12 -12.92 6.85
N GLY A 243 11.27 -13.23 7.83
CA GLY A 243 11.22 -14.56 8.43
C GLY A 243 10.56 -15.58 7.51
N GLU A 244 10.99 -16.83 7.64
CA GLU A 244 10.42 -17.95 6.90
C GLU A 244 10.17 -19.14 7.82
N ILE A 245 9.00 -19.75 7.68
CA ILE A 245 8.69 -21.04 8.31
C ILE A 245 8.82 -22.13 7.26
N VAL A 246 9.74 -23.07 7.50
CA VAL A 246 10.09 -24.17 6.60
C VAL A 246 9.74 -25.50 7.24
N PHE A 247 9.16 -26.39 6.44
CA PHE A 247 8.85 -27.78 6.82
C PHE A 247 9.70 -28.73 5.97
N ASP A 248 10.64 -29.39 6.63
CA ASP A 248 11.48 -30.40 6.00
C ASP A 248 10.77 -31.77 6.03
N LYS A 249 10.26 -32.18 4.87
CA LYS A 249 9.42 -33.38 4.69
C LYS A 249 10.22 -34.62 4.26
N ARG A 250 11.55 -34.64 4.47
CA ARG A 250 12.37 -35.81 4.11
C ARG A 250 11.88 -37.06 4.87
N LYS A 251 11.84 -38.21 4.19
CA LYS A 251 11.33 -39.51 4.71
C LYS A 251 11.98 -39.96 6.02
N ARG A 252 13.21 -39.51 6.30
CA ARG A 252 13.93 -39.81 7.56
C ARG A 252 13.27 -39.25 8.82
N TYR A 253 12.31 -38.33 8.68
CA TYR A 253 11.57 -37.79 9.80
C TYR A 253 10.16 -38.40 9.83
N ASN A 254 9.76 -38.93 10.98
CA ASN A 254 8.42 -39.49 11.19
C ASN A 254 7.31 -38.44 11.02
N LYS A 255 7.63 -37.15 11.20
CA LYS A 255 6.74 -36.01 10.96
C LYS A 255 7.57 -34.87 10.32
N PRO A 256 6.96 -33.97 9.53
CA PRO A 256 7.68 -32.83 8.94
C PRO A 256 8.46 -32.04 10.00
N TYR A 257 9.76 -31.86 9.77
CA TYR A 257 10.64 -31.16 10.70
C TYR A 257 10.54 -29.64 10.51
N VAL A 258 10.04 -28.95 11.52
CA VAL A 258 9.81 -27.49 11.46
C VAL A 258 11.08 -26.70 11.74
N ARG A 259 11.25 -25.61 10.99
CA ARG A 259 12.28 -24.61 11.19
C ARG A 259 11.70 -23.21 11.02
N ILE A 260 12.15 -22.28 11.85
CA ILE A 260 11.95 -20.85 11.64
C ILE A 260 13.31 -20.28 11.24
N GLN A 261 13.34 -19.56 10.11
CA GLN A 261 14.56 -18.99 9.54
C GLN A 261 14.44 -17.48 9.43
N TYR A 262 15.54 -16.78 9.64
CA TYR A 262 15.70 -15.37 9.33
C TYR A 262 16.97 -15.21 8.50
N SER A 263 16.90 -14.48 7.41
CA SER A 263 18.05 -14.27 6.53
C SER A 263 18.28 -12.79 6.27
N SER A 264 19.55 -12.38 6.33
CA SER A 264 19.95 -11.01 6.00
C SER A 264 21.35 -10.99 5.39
N ILE A 265 21.62 -10.01 4.53
CA ILE A 265 22.97 -9.80 3.99
C ILE A 265 23.88 -9.15 5.06
N SER A 266 23.31 -8.43 6.02
CA SER A 266 24.05 -7.83 7.14
C SER A 266 24.43 -8.91 8.16
N LYS A 267 25.73 -9.27 8.21
CA LYS A 267 26.28 -10.19 9.23
C LYS A 267 26.04 -9.65 10.65
N GLU A 268 26.22 -8.35 10.83
CA GLU A 268 26.02 -7.69 12.11
C GLU A 268 24.58 -7.84 12.60
N LEU A 269 23.59 -7.60 11.71
CA LEU A 269 22.19 -7.80 12.05
C LEU A 269 21.90 -9.26 12.46
N THR A 270 22.46 -10.23 11.73
CA THR A 270 22.27 -11.64 12.09
C THR A 270 22.93 -12.01 13.42
N ASN A 271 24.07 -11.42 13.77
CA ASN A 271 24.72 -11.59 15.07
C ASN A 271 23.87 -10.98 16.20
N GLN A 272 23.25 -9.82 15.96
CA GLN A 272 22.33 -9.21 16.92
C GLN A 272 21.08 -10.08 17.14
N VAL A 273 20.49 -10.61 16.07
CA VAL A 273 19.37 -11.56 16.16
C VAL A 273 19.78 -12.80 16.97
N SER A 274 20.94 -13.38 16.66
CA SER A 274 21.50 -14.54 17.40
C SER A 274 21.67 -14.24 18.89
N THR A 275 22.29 -13.10 19.23
CA THR A 275 22.50 -12.67 20.61
C THR A 275 21.17 -12.53 21.36
N ILE A 276 20.17 -11.92 20.73
CA ILE A 276 18.84 -11.76 21.31
C ILE A 276 18.17 -13.12 21.53
N LEU A 277 18.21 -14.03 20.55
CA LEU A 277 17.63 -15.36 20.70
C LEU A 277 18.29 -16.15 21.85
N SER A 278 19.61 -16.03 22.02
CA SER A 278 20.32 -16.60 23.18
C SER A 278 19.84 -16.02 24.50
N ARG A 279 19.65 -14.69 24.59
CA ARG A 279 19.07 -14.02 25.78
C ARG A 279 17.65 -14.47 26.09
N LEU A 280 16.90 -14.90 25.08
CA LEU A 280 15.55 -15.46 25.21
C LEU A 280 15.56 -16.98 25.46
N SER A 281 16.74 -17.59 25.64
CA SER A 281 16.92 -19.03 25.80
C SER A 281 16.35 -19.87 24.65
N ILE A 282 16.36 -19.33 23.43
CA ILE A 282 15.92 -20.01 22.22
C ILE A 282 17.15 -20.57 21.50
N LYS A 283 17.30 -21.90 21.51
CA LYS A 283 18.42 -22.57 20.81
C LYS A 283 18.25 -22.38 19.29
N HIS A 284 19.34 -22.00 18.64
CA HIS A 284 19.37 -21.72 17.20
C HIS A 284 20.77 -21.97 16.65
N SER A 285 20.90 -22.02 15.33
CA SER A 285 22.18 -22.07 14.63
C SER A 285 22.30 -20.92 13.63
N THR A 286 23.54 -20.50 13.37
CA THR A 286 23.86 -19.51 12.36
C THR A 286 24.72 -20.15 11.28
N HIS A 287 24.41 -19.90 10.01
CA HIS A 287 25.22 -20.40 8.89
C HIS A 287 25.18 -19.41 7.71
N LYS A 288 26.15 -19.54 6.81
CA LYS A 288 26.21 -18.79 5.54
C LYS A 288 26.18 -19.81 4.40
N PRO A 289 25.08 -19.93 3.63
CA PRO A 289 25.02 -20.87 2.52
C PRO A 289 26.05 -20.50 1.43
N ASN A 290 26.86 -21.46 0.97
CA ASN A 290 27.97 -21.22 0.02
C ASN A 290 27.57 -20.46 -1.25
N LYS A 291 26.34 -20.64 -1.74
CA LYS A 291 25.82 -20.01 -2.96
C LYS A 291 25.05 -18.69 -2.72
N ARG A 292 24.89 -18.24 -1.47
CA ARG A 292 24.11 -17.04 -1.12
C ARG A 292 24.98 -16.01 -0.41
N LYS A 293 24.75 -14.73 -0.68
CA LYS A 293 25.41 -13.62 0.02
C LYS A 293 24.85 -13.37 1.42
N SER A 294 23.75 -14.04 1.80
CA SER A 294 23.07 -13.83 3.08
C SER A 294 23.57 -14.77 4.18
N HIS A 295 23.54 -14.25 5.40
CA HIS A 295 23.68 -14.98 6.65
C HIS A 295 22.29 -15.43 7.11
N VAL A 296 22.20 -16.64 7.66
CA VAL A 296 20.93 -17.27 8.04
C VAL A 296 20.99 -17.68 9.50
N VAL A 297 20.00 -17.25 10.28
CA VAL A 297 19.70 -17.75 11.62
C VAL A 297 18.58 -18.78 11.49
N THR A 298 18.74 -19.97 12.09
CA THR A 298 17.74 -21.05 12.03
C THR A 298 17.43 -21.56 13.42
N ILE A 299 16.15 -21.53 13.78
CA ILE A 299 15.58 -22.12 14.97
C ILE A 299 15.02 -23.49 14.56
N ASN A 300 15.59 -24.54 15.13
CA ASN A 300 15.37 -25.91 14.68
C ASN A 300 14.51 -26.70 15.67
N GLY A 301 13.53 -27.44 15.13
CA GLY A 301 12.75 -28.41 15.89
C GLY A 301 11.58 -27.78 16.64
N ARG A 302 10.61 -28.63 16.98
CA ARG A 302 9.31 -28.22 17.53
C ARG A 302 9.43 -27.46 18.84
N GLU A 303 10.28 -27.91 19.76
CA GLU A 303 10.45 -27.29 21.08
C GLU A 303 11.00 -25.86 20.99
N ASN A 304 12.05 -25.63 20.21
CA ASN A 304 12.61 -24.28 20.05
C ASN A 304 11.67 -23.37 19.26
N CYS A 305 10.96 -23.90 18.26
CA CYS A 305 9.92 -23.13 17.56
C CYS A 305 8.77 -22.75 18.50
N LYS A 306 8.39 -23.63 19.45
CA LYS A 306 7.42 -23.31 20.50
C LYS A 306 7.89 -22.12 21.35
N LYS A 307 9.12 -22.19 21.85
CA LYS A 307 9.74 -21.11 22.64
C LYS A 307 9.77 -19.80 21.86
N PHE A 308 10.06 -19.84 20.55
CA PHE A 308 9.98 -18.65 19.69
C PHE A 308 8.56 -18.08 19.64
N VAL A 309 7.54 -18.90 19.42
CA VAL A 309 6.14 -18.44 19.34
C VAL A 309 5.68 -17.85 20.66
N GLU A 310 6.05 -18.46 21.79
CA GLU A 310 5.68 -18.00 23.13
C GLU A 310 6.37 -16.70 23.53
N ASN A 311 7.65 -16.51 23.17
CA ASN A 311 8.41 -15.32 23.57
C ASN A 311 8.31 -14.18 22.57
N ILE A 312 8.26 -14.49 21.27
CA ILE A 312 8.31 -13.52 20.17
C ILE A 312 6.99 -13.51 19.42
N GLY A 313 6.53 -14.66 18.92
CA GLY A 313 5.30 -14.78 18.13
C GLY A 313 5.36 -14.13 16.75
N PHE A 314 4.21 -14.03 16.08
CA PHE A 314 4.05 -13.39 14.78
C PHE A 314 2.79 -12.51 14.81
N SER A 315 2.89 -11.30 14.27
CA SER A 315 1.73 -10.44 14.02
C SER A 315 1.20 -10.60 12.60
N ASN A 316 2.01 -11.12 11.67
CA ASN A 316 1.61 -11.35 10.29
C ASN A 316 0.89 -12.71 10.15
N PRO A 317 -0.40 -12.73 9.73
CA PRO A 317 -1.16 -13.97 9.59
C PRO A 317 -0.57 -14.98 8.61
N ARG A 318 0.28 -14.53 7.67
CA ARG A 318 1.04 -15.41 6.78
C ARG A 318 1.83 -16.47 7.55
N HIS A 319 2.44 -16.07 8.66
CA HIS A 319 3.32 -16.94 9.45
C HIS A 319 2.56 -17.66 10.55
N SER A 320 1.69 -16.96 11.28
CA SER A 320 0.92 -17.60 12.36
C SER A 320 0.06 -18.75 11.84
N LYS A 321 -0.63 -18.58 10.70
CA LYS A 321 -1.43 -19.66 10.08
C LYS A 321 -0.60 -20.89 9.70
N LYS A 322 0.65 -20.70 9.24
CA LYS A 322 1.57 -21.81 8.95
C LYS A 322 1.94 -22.58 10.21
N ILE A 323 2.12 -21.88 11.33
CA ILE A 323 2.44 -22.48 12.62
C ILE A 323 1.23 -23.15 13.26
N ASP A 324 0.02 -22.58 13.17
CA ASP A 324 -1.17 -23.18 13.75
C ASP A 324 -1.47 -24.56 13.14
N GLY A 325 -1.28 -24.69 11.82
CA GLY A 325 -1.38 -25.99 11.14
C GLY A 325 -0.43 -27.06 11.70
N LEU A 326 0.74 -26.67 12.24
CA LEU A 326 1.68 -27.59 12.89
C LEU A 326 1.13 -28.15 14.20
N TRP A 327 0.49 -27.32 15.03
CA TRP A 327 -0.03 -27.74 16.33
C TRP A 327 -1.17 -28.76 16.16
N VAL A 328 -2.04 -28.52 15.18
CA VAL A 328 -3.17 -29.39 14.83
C VAL A 328 -2.69 -30.72 14.22
N MET A 329 -1.77 -30.70 13.25
CA MET A 329 -1.21 -31.94 12.65
C MET A 329 -0.37 -32.76 13.64
N GLY A 330 0.14 -32.14 14.71
CA GLY A 330 0.88 -32.81 15.77
C GLY A 330 0.02 -33.63 16.73
N ALA A 331 -1.30 -33.39 16.78
CA ALA A 331 -2.24 -33.99 17.72
C ALA A 331 -2.94 -35.26 17.22
N ASN A 332 -2.89 -35.55 15.92
CA ASN A 332 -3.38 -36.82 15.38
C ASN A 332 -2.22 -37.84 15.32
N PRO A 333 -2.23 -38.91 16.14
CA PRO A 333 -1.51 -40.11 15.76
C PRO A 333 -2.26 -40.70 14.56
N ILE A 334 -1.59 -40.79 13.41
CA ILE A 334 -2.04 -41.72 12.36
C ILE A 334 -1.84 -43.12 12.95
N ARG A 335 -2.85 -43.63 13.66
CA ARG A 335 -3.04 -45.07 13.84
C ARG A 335 -3.53 -45.58 12.50
N GLY A 336 -2.80 -46.57 11.97
CA GLY A 336 -2.94 -47.03 10.60
C GLY A 336 -4.19 -47.84 10.33
N LEU A 337 -4.41 -48.07 9.04
CA LEU A 337 -5.01 -49.28 8.52
C LEU A 337 -4.09 -49.74 7.38
N LYS A 338 -3.29 -50.78 7.66
CA LYS A 338 -2.97 -51.75 6.62
C LYS A 338 -4.30 -52.44 6.31
N SER A 339 -4.75 -52.33 5.07
CA SER A 339 -5.75 -53.22 4.50
C SER A 339 -5.12 -53.85 3.27
N GLN A 340 -5.20 -55.18 3.24
CA GLN A 340 -4.65 -56.15 2.29
C GLN A 340 -3.23 -56.61 2.57
#